data_AF-A0A920Q4L8-F1
#
_entry.id   AF-A0A920Q4L8-F1
#
_cell.length_a   1.000
_cell.length_b   1.000
_cell.length_c   1.000
_cell.angle_alpha   90.00
_cell.angle_beta   90.00
_cell.angle_gamma   90.00
#
_symmetry.space_group_name_H-M   'P 1'
#
loop_
_entity.id
_entity.type
_entity.pdbx_description
1 polymer ?
#
loop_
_entity_poly.entity_id
_entity_poly.type
_entity_poly.pdbx_seq_one_letter_code
_entity_poly.pdbx_strand_id
1 'polypeptide(L)'
;MVSFRLVGGREAAEKLAMSTRVFTLAESLGAVESLIEHPGVMTHASAVGSALEVPDDLIRVSVGIEAVADLVADLERALATV
;
A
#
# COMPACT_ATOMS: atom_id res chain seq x y z
N MET A 1 -3.91 -8.69 7.01
CA MET A 1 -4.00 -7.27 6.61
C MET A 1 -3.03 -6.47 7.46
N VAL A 2 -2.22 -5.62 6.82
CA VAL A 2 -1.27 -4.73 7.51
C VAL A 2 -1.40 -3.34 6.92
N SER A 3 -1.38 -2.32 7.77
CA SER A 3 -1.27 -0.92 7.34
C SER A 3 -0.10 -0.25 8.06
N PHE A 4 0.56 0.66 7.38
CA PHE A 4 1.68 1.43 7.93
C PHE A 4 1.69 2.84 7.35
N ARG A 5 2.32 3.77 8.06
CA ARG A 5 2.50 5.16 7.61
C ARG A 5 3.93 5.37 7.14
N LEU A 6 4.09 6.10 6.06
CA LEU A 6 5.39 6.32 5.45
C LEU A 6 5.93 7.72 5.76
N VAL A 7 7.20 7.80 6.16
CA VAL A 7 7.92 9.07 6.25
C VAL A 7 8.08 9.64 4.84
N GLY A 8 7.84 10.94 4.65
CA GLY A 8 7.83 11.57 3.33
C GLY A 8 6.41 11.87 2.81
N GLY A 9 5.37 11.50 3.55
CA GLY A 9 4.01 11.92 3.28
C GLY A 9 3.39 11.25 2.05
N ARG A 10 2.39 11.91 1.47
CA ARG A 10 1.62 11.42 0.32
C ARG A 10 2.45 11.03 -0.88
N GLU A 11 3.42 11.85 -1.28
CA GLU A 11 4.24 11.59 -2.46
C GLU A 11 5.04 10.29 -2.30
N ALA A 12 5.62 10.06 -1.11
CA ALA A 12 6.33 8.83 -0.80
C ALA A 12 5.36 7.62 -0.83
N ALA A 13 4.15 7.78 -0.28
CA ALA A 13 3.16 6.71 -0.23
C ALA A 13 2.69 6.31 -1.65
N GLU A 14 2.33 7.28 -2.49
CA GLU A 14 1.97 7.05 -3.89
C GLU A 14 3.13 6.37 -4.65
N LYS A 15 4.36 6.84 -4.47
CA LYS A 15 5.54 6.26 -5.11
C LYS A 15 5.81 4.82 -4.65
N LEU A 16 5.68 4.52 -3.36
CA LEU A 16 5.84 3.16 -2.85
C LEU A 16 4.81 2.20 -3.47
N ALA A 17 3.53 2.59 -3.45
CA ALA A 17 2.43 1.78 -3.99
C ALA A 17 2.59 1.46 -5.49
N MET A 18 3.26 2.33 -6.25
CA MET A 18 3.55 2.14 -7.68
C MET A 18 4.88 1.43 -7.97
N SER A 19 5.73 1.19 -6.96
CA SER A 19 7.10 0.67 -7.14
C SER A 19 7.28 -0.82 -6.81
N THR A 20 6.25 -1.44 -6.24
CA THR A 20 6.20 -2.90 -6.04
C THR A 20 6.07 -3.64 -7.38
N ARG A 21 6.51 -4.89 -7.41
CA ARG A 21 6.42 -5.76 -8.61
C ARG A 21 5.66 -7.05 -8.33
N VAL A 22 5.65 -7.50 -7.06
CA VAL A 22 4.87 -8.65 -6.60
C VAL A 22 3.51 -8.18 -6.14
N PHE A 23 3.45 -7.09 -5.35
CA PHE A 23 2.17 -6.51 -4.95
C PHE A 23 1.48 -5.81 -6.12
N THR A 24 0.25 -6.22 -6.41
CA THR A 24 -0.61 -5.56 -7.39
C THR A 24 -1.31 -4.35 -6.78
N LEU A 25 -1.28 -3.21 -7.46
CA LEU A 25 -2.02 -2.02 -7.05
C LEU A 25 -3.53 -2.22 -7.27
N ALA A 26 -4.29 -2.49 -6.21
CA ALA A 26 -5.73 -2.73 -6.28
C ALA A 26 -6.43 -2.52 -4.93
N GLU A 27 -7.72 -2.17 -4.97
CA GLU A 27 -8.54 -1.84 -3.78
C GLU A 27 -8.97 -3.06 -2.95
N SER A 28 -9.01 -4.25 -3.56
CA SER A 28 -9.54 -5.46 -2.92
C SER A 28 -8.61 -6.01 -1.82
N LEU A 29 -9.03 -7.09 -1.16
CA LEU A 29 -8.28 -7.76 -0.10
C LEU A 29 -8.64 -9.23 0.04
N GLY A 30 -7.75 -10.02 0.68
CA GLY A 30 -7.99 -11.43 1.01
C GLY A 30 -7.89 -12.42 -0.15
N ALA A 31 -7.33 -11.99 -1.28
CA ALA A 31 -7.03 -12.85 -2.42
C ALA A 31 -5.77 -13.70 -2.15
N VAL A 32 -5.49 -14.67 -3.04
CA VAL A 32 -4.25 -15.44 -2.99
C VAL A 32 -3.05 -14.61 -3.45
N GLU A 33 -3.30 -13.61 -4.30
CA GLU A 33 -2.35 -12.61 -4.75
C GLU A 33 -2.20 -11.48 -3.73
N SER A 34 -0.97 -10.99 -3.57
CA SER A 34 -0.65 -9.85 -2.73
C SER A 34 -1.09 -8.54 -3.38
N LEU A 35 -1.79 -7.70 -2.61
CA LEU A 35 -2.31 -6.41 -3.07
C LEU A 35 -1.78 -5.27 -2.19
N ILE A 36 -1.53 -4.11 -2.82
CA ILE A 36 -1.15 -2.87 -2.14
C ILE A 36 -2.09 -1.75 -2.61
N GLU A 37 -2.38 -0.81 -1.73
CA GLU A 37 -3.11 0.42 -2.08
C GLU A 37 -2.70 1.61 -1.23
N HIS A 38 -3.04 2.80 -1.74
CA HIS A 38 -3.08 4.05 -0.99
C HIS A 38 -4.54 4.37 -0.63
N PRO A 39 -5.02 4.07 0.59
CA PRO A 39 -6.45 4.05 0.87
C PRO A 39 -7.11 5.43 0.72
N GLY A 40 -6.42 6.53 1.06
CA GLY A 40 -6.96 7.89 0.99
C GLY A 40 -7.32 8.39 -0.41
N VAL A 41 -6.80 7.75 -1.47
CA VAL A 41 -7.09 8.10 -2.88
C VAL A 41 -7.74 6.93 -3.65
N MET A 42 -7.96 5.81 -2.96
CA MET A 42 -8.52 4.56 -3.50
C MET A 42 -9.74 4.16 -2.65
N THR A 43 -9.68 3.06 -1.89
CA THR A 43 -10.83 2.51 -1.13
C THR A 43 -11.56 3.54 -0.25
N HIS A 44 -10.88 4.55 0.30
CA HIS A 44 -11.45 5.58 1.17
C HIS A 44 -11.50 6.98 0.54
N ALA A 45 -11.38 7.10 -0.80
CA ALA A 45 -11.44 8.39 -1.50
C ALA A 45 -12.74 9.18 -1.21
N SER A 46 -13.85 8.49 -0.94
CA SER A 46 -15.14 9.11 -0.60
C SER A 46 -15.19 9.75 0.80
N ALA A 47 -14.20 9.49 1.65
CA ALA A 47 -14.14 9.99 3.03
C ALA A 47 -13.29 11.27 3.18
N VAL A 48 -12.68 11.77 2.10
CA VAL A 48 -11.86 12.99 2.10
C VAL A 48 -12.66 14.20 2.63
N GLY A 49 -12.09 14.95 3.57
CA GLY A 49 -12.73 16.10 4.21
C GLY A 49 -13.74 15.74 5.31
N SER A 50 -13.90 14.45 5.63
CA SER A 50 -14.80 13.98 6.69
C SER A 50 -14.03 13.61 7.97
N ALA A 51 -14.75 13.37 9.07
CA ALA A 51 -14.16 12.85 10.31
C ALA A 51 -13.58 11.42 10.18
N LEU A 52 -13.86 10.73 9.06
CA LEU A 52 -13.35 9.39 8.75
C LEU A 52 -12.18 9.43 7.75
N GLU A 53 -11.69 10.62 7.39
CA GLU A 53 -10.54 10.76 6.50
C GLU A 53 -9.32 10.03 7.08
N VAL A 54 -8.69 9.21 6.24
CA VAL A 54 -7.48 8.47 6.61
C VAL A 54 -6.24 9.31 6.32
N PRO A 55 -5.12 9.11 7.05
CA PRO A 55 -3.87 9.80 6.75
C PRO A 55 -3.47 9.62 5.28
N ASP A 56 -2.99 10.69 4.66
CA ASP A 56 -2.54 10.71 3.26
C ASP A 56 -1.17 10.04 3.07
N ASP A 57 -0.53 9.57 4.13
CA ASP A 57 0.71 8.80 4.11
C ASP A 57 0.48 7.31 4.44
N LEU A 58 -0.78 6.88 4.48
CA LEU A 58 -1.18 5.52 4.83
C LEU A 58 -1.04 4.59 3.62
N ILE A 59 -0.39 3.46 3.84
CA ILE A 59 -0.34 2.33 2.91
C ILE A 59 -1.02 1.13 3.54
N ARG A 60 -1.80 0.40 2.74
CA ARG A 60 -2.41 -0.88 3.14
C ARG A 60 -1.91 -1.99 2.23
N VAL A 61 -1.49 -3.09 2.84
CA VAL A 61 -1.15 -4.32 2.14
C VAL A 61 -2.05 -5.48 2.56
N SER A 62 -2.59 -6.18 1.57
CA SER A 62 -3.19 -7.50 1.70
C SER A 62 -2.14 -8.52 1.28
N VAL A 63 -1.55 -9.19 2.27
CA VAL A 63 -0.53 -10.22 2.02
C VAL A 63 -1.21 -11.49 1.52
N GLY A 64 -0.83 -11.91 0.31
CA GLY A 64 -1.25 -13.15 -0.32
C GLY A 64 -0.47 -14.37 0.18
N ILE A 65 -0.33 -15.38 -0.67
CA ILE A 65 0.30 -16.67 -0.34
C ILE A 65 1.62 -16.93 -1.11
N GLU A 66 2.21 -15.89 -1.69
CA GLU A 66 3.52 -15.98 -2.34
C GLU A 66 4.64 -16.35 -1.36
N ALA A 67 5.83 -16.68 -1.88
CA ALA A 67 6.98 -16.94 -1.04
C ALA A 67 7.34 -15.67 -0.23
N VAL A 68 7.46 -15.84 1.10
CA VAL A 68 7.73 -14.71 2.02
C VAL A 68 8.98 -13.91 1.65
N ALA A 69 10.02 -14.59 1.14
CA ALA A 69 11.26 -13.96 0.73
C ALA A 69 11.05 -12.99 -0.46
N ASP A 70 10.18 -13.35 -1.39
CA ASP A 70 9.87 -12.50 -2.55
C ASP A 70 9.08 -11.27 -2.13
N LEU A 71 8.13 -11.42 -1.21
CA LEU A 71 7.35 -10.31 -0.65
C LEU A 71 8.21 -9.30 0.10
N VAL A 72 9.11 -9.79 0.95
CA VAL A 72 10.04 -8.94 1.70
C VAL A 72 11.00 -8.22 0.74
N ALA A 73 11.61 -8.94 -0.19
CA ALA A 73 12.53 -8.35 -1.17
C ALA A 73 11.84 -7.32 -2.07
N ASP A 74 10.57 -7.53 -2.41
CA ASP A 74 9.78 -6.59 -3.21
C ASP A 74 9.56 -5.27 -2.47
N LEU A 75 9.17 -5.35 -1.19
CA LEU A 75 8.97 -4.19 -0.33
C LEU A 75 10.28 -3.47 -0.02
N GLU A 76 11.37 -4.19 0.30
CA GLU A 76 12.69 -3.59 0.53
C GLU A 76 13.16 -2.81 -0.70
N ARG A 77 13.03 -3.39 -1.89
CA ARG A 77 13.39 -2.72 -3.14
C ARG A 77 12.53 -1.47 -3.37
N ALA A 78 11.22 -1.56 -3.15
CA ALA A 78 10.32 -0.44 -3.36
C ALA A 78 10.59 0.69 -2.34
N LEU A 79 10.82 0.34 -1.07
CA LEU A 79 11.16 1.27 0.01
C LEU A 79 12.50 1.98 -0.22
N ALA A 80 13.47 1.33 -0.86
CA ALA A 80 14.74 1.97 -1.21
C ALA A 80 14.61 3.08 -2.27
N THR A 81 13.44 3.22 -2.91
CA THR A 81 13.20 4.26 -3.91
C THR A 81 12.58 5.52 -3.35
N VAL A 82 12.02 5.48 -2.13
CA VAL A 82 11.25 6.58 -1.51
C VAL A 82 12.06 7.32 -0.46
#